data_AF-A0A948R8U6-F1
#
_entry.id   AF-A0A948R8U6-F1
#
_cell.length_a   1.000
_cell.length_b   1.000
_cell.length_c   1.000
_cell.angle_alpha   90.00
_cell.angle_beta   90.00
_cell.angle_gamma   90.00
#
_symmetry.space_group_name_H-M   'P 1'
#
loop_
_entity.id
_entity.type
_entity.pdbx_description
1 polymer ?
#
loop_
_entity_poly.entity_id
_entity_poly.type
_entity_poly.pdbx_seq_one_letter_code
_entity_poly.pdbx_strand_id
1 'polypeptide(L)'
;MPGPEHCDLAWCAIDGQLIFLDLRRDRYFRLPQAQNREAVRALDLSGPGRRGPPASLPFPHDWQEPARASPAIAAGPFRLAEVARALWAQRRAERWLAHRPFSSVLFDLRGTLETHCASGFADADAAARTIRAFEYARLLRSAADRCLPRSIALALCLAARGVRAHVVIGVKLAPFGAHA
;
A
#
# COMPACT_ATOMS: atom_id res chain seq x y z
N MET A 1 -10.30 26.59 -12.23
CA MET A 1 -9.13 26.25 -11.39
C MET A 1 -9.66 25.54 -10.15
N PRO A 2 -9.48 24.23 -9.97
CA PRO A 2 -9.95 23.57 -8.75
C PRO A 2 -9.13 24.10 -7.57
N GLY A 3 -9.81 24.61 -6.54
CA GLY A 3 -9.21 25.31 -5.41
C GLY A 3 -8.28 24.43 -4.55
N PRO A 4 -7.57 25.04 -3.57
CA PRO A 4 -6.53 24.45 -2.71
C PRO A 4 -7.03 23.33 -1.76
N GLU A 5 -8.22 22.79 -2.00
CA GLU A 5 -8.99 21.92 -1.12
C GLU A 5 -8.77 20.42 -1.45
N HIS A 6 -8.03 20.13 -2.52
CA HIS A 6 -7.86 18.77 -3.08
C HIS A 6 -6.44 18.19 -2.95
N CYS A 7 -5.55 18.79 -2.13
CA CYS A 7 -4.15 18.34 -2.01
C CYS A 7 -3.97 16.87 -1.56
N ASP A 8 -5.01 16.26 -0.98
CA ASP A 8 -4.98 14.92 -0.39
C ASP A 8 -5.88 13.93 -1.13
N LEU A 9 -6.26 14.24 -2.37
CA LEU A 9 -7.04 13.38 -3.24
C LEU A 9 -6.11 12.58 -4.17
N ALA A 10 -6.18 11.25 -4.12
CA ALA A 10 -5.60 10.37 -5.14
C ALA A 10 -6.70 9.86 -6.08
N TRP A 11 -6.34 9.50 -7.31
CA TRP A 11 -7.29 8.89 -8.24
C TRP A 11 -6.62 7.88 -9.15
N CYS A 12 -7.41 6.93 -9.64
CA CYS A 12 -7.01 6.03 -10.72
C CYS A 12 -8.21 5.73 -11.63
N ALA A 13 -7.93 5.43 -12.89
CA ALA A 13 -8.92 5.01 -13.87
C ALA A 13 -8.81 3.50 -14.12
N ILE A 14 -9.91 2.79 -13.95
CA ILE A 14 -10.04 1.35 -14.21
C ILE A 14 -11.26 1.15 -15.09
N ASP A 15 -11.10 0.53 -16.26
CA ASP A 15 -12.19 0.27 -17.21
C ASP A 15 -13.09 1.49 -17.51
N GLY A 16 -12.48 2.67 -17.61
CA GLY A 16 -13.18 3.94 -17.86
C GLY A 16 -13.94 4.50 -16.64
N GLN A 17 -13.84 3.88 -15.47
CA GLN A 17 -14.36 4.37 -14.20
C GLN A 17 -13.23 5.01 -13.38
N LEU A 18 -13.43 6.26 -12.98
CA LEU A 18 -12.58 6.94 -12.01
C LEU A 18 -12.96 6.52 -10.59
N ILE A 19 -11.93 6.11 -9.85
CA ILE A 19 -11.99 5.87 -8.41
C ILE A 19 -11.11 6.91 -7.74
N PHE A 20 -11.67 7.56 -6.73
CA PHE A 20 -11.00 8.56 -5.92
C PHE A 20 -10.76 8.03 -4.52
N LEU A 21 -9.61 8.36 -3.96
CA LEU A 21 -9.27 8.16 -2.55
C LEU A 21 -9.06 9.54 -1.94
N ASP A 22 -9.94 9.90 -1.00
CA ASP A 22 -9.81 11.10 -0.17
C ASP A 22 -9.09 10.70 1.12
N LEU A 23 -7.80 11.04 1.24
CA LEU A 23 -6.99 10.71 2.41
C LEU A 23 -7.37 11.52 3.66
N ARG A 24 -8.00 12.70 3.50
CA ARG A 24 -8.48 13.48 4.65
C ARG A 24 -9.71 12.86 5.28
N ARG A 25 -10.63 12.39 4.43
CA ARG A 25 -11.90 11.77 4.87
C ARG A 25 -11.83 10.25 4.96
N ASP A 26 -10.67 9.67 4.72
CA ASP A 26 -10.40 8.23 4.78
C ASP A 26 -11.46 7.41 4.04
N ARG A 27 -11.73 7.79 2.78
CA ARG A 27 -12.80 7.16 2.00
C ARG A 27 -12.45 7.04 0.53
N TYR A 28 -12.94 5.95 -0.05
CA TYR A 28 -13.00 5.79 -1.49
C TYR A 28 -14.38 6.20 -2.00
N PHE A 29 -14.42 6.86 -3.15
CA PHE A 29 -15.67 7.17 -3.80
C PHE A 29 -15.52 7.15 -5.32
N ARG A 30 -16.66 7.04 -5.99
CA ARG A 30 -16.79 7.10 -7.44
C ARG A 30 -17.69 8.25 -7.83
N LEU A 31 -17.45 8.82 -9.01
CA LEU A 31 -18.35 9.83 -9.56
C LEU A 31 -19.58 9.16 -10.20
N PRO A 32 -20.77 9.80 -10.13
CA PRO A 32 -21.91 9.45 -10.96
C PRO A 32 -21.52 9.39 -12.44
N GLN A 33 -22.21 8.54 -13.23
CA GLN A 33 -21.79 8.22 -14.59
C GLN A 33 -21.61 9.44 -15.51
N ALA A 34 -22.48 10.44 -15.41
CA ALA A 34 -22.38 11.68 -16.18
C ALA A 34 -21.09 12.46 -15.86
N GLN A 35 -20.83 12.68 -14.56
CA GLN A 35 -19.63 13.37 -14.07
C GLN A 35 -18.35 12.57 -14.34
N ASN A 36 -18.40 11.24 -14.27
CA ASN A 36 -17.28 10.37 -14.61
C ASN A 36 -16.87 10.54 -16.09
N ARG A 37 -17.84 10.57 -17.01
CA ARG A 37 -17.56 10.76 -18.45
C ARG A 37 -16.92 12.12 -18.72
N GLU A 38 -17.39 13.17 -18.07
CA GLU A 38 -16.80 14.51 -18.18
C GLU A 38 -15.38 14.54 -17.61
N ALA A 39 -15.15 13.98 -16.42
CA ALA A 39 -13.84 13.94 -15.79
C ALA A 39 -12.83 13.12 -16.60
N VAL A 40 -13.23 11.97 -17.16
CA VAL A 40 -12.38 11.16 -18.05
C VAL A 40 -11.97 11.93 -19.30
N ARG A 41 -12.90 12.70 -19.90
CA ARG A 41 -12.61 13.58 -21.04
C ARG A 41 -11.68 14.72 -20.65
N ALA A 42 -11.93 15.39 -19.53
CA ALA A 42 -11.17 16.54 -19.08
C ALA A 42 -9.72 16.18 -18.69
N LEU A 43 -9.51 15.00 -18.12
CA LEU A 43 -8.19 14.50 -17.71
C LEU A 43 -7.45 13.77 -18.87
N ASP A 44 -8.04 13.77 -20.07
CA ASP A 44 -7.57 13.04 -21.26
C ASP A 44 -7.11 11.62 -20.92
N LEU A 45 -7.96 10.86 -20.22
CA LEU A 45 -7.61 9.55 -19.67
C LEU A 45 -7.78 8.41 -20.67
N SER A 46 -7.55 8.69 -21.96
CA SER A 46 -7.83 7.78 -23.09
C SER A 46 -6.91 6.55 -23.16
N GLY A 47 -6.18 6.22 -22.08
CA GLY A 47 -5.29 5.06 -21.99
C GLY A 47 -5.43 4.31 -20.65
N PRO A 48 -5.22 2.98 -20.63
CA PRO A 48 -5.34 2.16 -19.44
C PRO A 48 -4.31 2.54 -18.36
N GLY A 49 -4.69 2.44 -17.08
CA GLY A 49 -3.75 2.51 -15.95
C GLY A 49 -3.31 3.92 -15.52
N ARG A 50 -3.97 4.98 -15.99
CA ARG A 50 -3.67 6.35 -15.52
C ARG A 50 -4.08 6.56 -14.07
N ARG A 51 -3.17 7.17 -13.31
CA ARG A 51 -3.27 7.41 -11.87
C ARG A 51 -2.64 8.75 -11.50
N GLY A 52 -3.22 9.44 -10.52
CA GLY A 52 -2.71 10.66 -9.95
C GLY A 52 -2.49 10.50 -8.44
N PRO A 53 -1.28 10.74 -7.92
CA PRO A 53 -1.04 10.73 -6.48
C PRO A 53 -1.63 11.99 -5.83
N PRO A 54 -1.87 11.99 -4.51
CA PRO A 54 -2.12 13.24 -3.79
C PRO A 54 -0.86 14.10 -3.81
N ALA A 55 -1.04 15.42 -3.80
CA ALA A 55 0.09 16.37 -3.77
C ALA A 55 0.99 16.17 -2.54
N SER A 56 0.41 15.73 -1.43
CA SER A 56 1.12 15.43 -0.18
C SER A 56 1.89 14.10 -0.20
N LEU A 57 1.55 13.18 -1.10
CA LEU A 57 2.20 11.87 -1.24
C LEU A 57 2.51 11.57 -2.71
N PRO A 58 3.46 12.30 -3.34
CA PRO A 58 3.82 12.06 -4.73
C PRO A 58 4.39 10.64 -4.92
N PHE A 59 4.22 10.11 -6.13
CA PHE A 59 4.82 8.82 -6.49
C PHE A 59 6.35 8.89 -6.37
N PRO A 60 7.00 7.83 -5.85
CA PRO A 60 8.45 7.73 -5.89
C PRO A 60 8.93 7.73 -7.34
N HIS A 61 9.96 8.53 -7.65
CA HIS A 61 10.50 8.67 -9.02
C HIS A 61 11.14 7.38 -9.56
N ASP A 62 11.51 6.48 -8.67
CA ASP A 62 12.17 5.20 -8.93
C ASP A 62 11.26 4.00 -8.71
N TRP A 63 9.96 4.24 -8.49
CA TRP A 63 8.99 3.16 -8.45
C TRP A 63 8.88 2.50 -9.83
N GLN A 64 9.12 1.19 -9.85
CA GLN A 64 8.90 0.35 -11.02
C GLN A 64 7.89 -0.74 -10.66
N GLU A 65 7.01 -1.07 -11.59
CA GLU A 65 6.04 -2.14 -11.38
C GLU A 65 6.78 -3.49 -11.25
N PRO A 66 6.53 -4.26 -10.18
CA PRO A 66 7.25 -5.51 -9.97
C PRO A 66 6.82 -6.56 -11.00
N ALA A 67 7.78 -7.04 -11.80
CA ALA A 67 7.54 -8.11 -12.78
C ALA A 67 7.54 -9.53 -12.17
N ARG A 68 8.01 -9.69 -10.93
CA ARG A 68 8.23 -10.99 -10.29
C ARG A 68 7.83 -10.98 -8.82
N ALA A 69 7.21 -12.07 -8.40
CA ALA A 69 7.01 -12.37 -6.98
C ALA A 69 8.31 -12.89 -6.35
N SER A 70 8.50 -12.63 -5.05
CA SER A 70 9.67 -13.15 -4.32
C SER A 70 9.54 -14.68 -4.12
N PRO A 71 10.59 -15.48 -4.40
CA PRO A 71 10.56 -16.93 -4.17
C PRO A 71 10.37 -17.29 -2.69
N ALA A 72 10.70 -16.38 -1.78
CA ALA A 72 10.50 -16.52 -0.34
C ALA A 72 9.01 -16.65 0.07
N ILE A 73 8.10 -16.29 -0.84
CA ILE A 73 6.66 -16.54 -0.66
C ILE A 73 6.39 -18.05 -0.68
N ALA A 74 6.99 -18.78 -1.63
CA ALA A 74 6.74 -20.21 -1.82
C ALA A 74 7.62 -21.07 -0.90
N ALA A 75 8.90 -20.71 -0.73
CA ALA A 75 9.89 -21.56 -0.08
C ALA A 75 10.69 -20.83 1.00
N GLY A 76 11.02 -21.55 2.07
CA GLY A 76 11.87 -21.05 3.14
C GLY A 76 11.54 -21.69 4.49
N PRO A 77 12.52 -21.76 5.42
CA PRO A 77 12.34 -22.44 6.69
C PRO A 77 11.36 -21.69 7.61
N PHE A 78 10.62 -22.46 8.42
CA PHE A 78 9.85 -21.90 9.52
C PHE A 78 10.79 -21.44 10.65
N ARG A 79 10.56 -20.24 11.17
CA ARG A 79 11.30 -19.68 12.31
C ARG A 79 10.32 -19.03 13.27
N LEU A 80 10.09 -19.67 14.42
CA LEU A 80 9.08 -19.23 15.38
C LEU A 80 9.24 -17.76 15.79
N ALA A 81 10.47 -17.32 16.07
CA ALA A 81 10.75 -15.93 16.45
C ALA A 81 10.38 -14.92 15.35
N GLU A 82 10.65 -15.24 14.08
CA GLU A 82 10.29 -14.39 12.95
C GLU A 82 8.77 -14.34 12.74
N VAL A 83 8.09 -15.48 12.87
CA VAL A 83 6.63 -15.56 12.74
C VAL A 83 5.93 -14.82 13.89
N ALA A 84 6.41 -14.98 15.12
CA ALA A 84 5.91 -14.24 16.27
C ALA A 84 6.09 -12.71 16.08
N ARG A 85 7.25 -12.29 15.57
CA ARG A 85 7.51 -10.89 15.23
C ARG A 85 6.56 -10.38 14.15
N ALA A 86 6.34 -11.16 13.08
CA ALA A 86 5.40 -10.82 12.02
C ALA A 86 3.97 -10.66 12.56
N LEU A 87 3.50 -11.58 13.40
CA LEU A 87 2.18 -11.50 14.05
C LEU A 87 2.04 -10.28 14.95
N TRP A 88 3.09 -9.92 15.70
CA TRP A 88 3.09 -8.75 16.56
C TRP A 88 3.10 -7.44 15.75
N ALA A 89 3.95 -7.36 14.72
CA ALA A 89 4.01 -6.22 13.81
C ALA A 89 2.67 -6.00 13.10
N GLN A 90 2.03 -7.08 12.63
CA GLN A 90 0.71 -6.99 12.00
C GLN A 90 -0.36 -6.50 13.01
N ARG A 91 -0.41 -7.04 14.23
CA ARG A 91 -1.34 -6.54 15.28
C ARG A 91 -1.12 -5.07 15.62
N ARG A 92 0.13 -4.61 15.61
CA ARG A 92 0.46 -3.19 15.82
C ARG A 92 -0.07 -2.33 14.68
N ALA A 93 0.14 -2.75 13.43
CA ALA A 93 -0.40 -2.06 12.26
C ALA A 93 -1.94 -2.04 12.25
N GLU A 94 -2.59 -3.15 12.65
CA GLU A 94 -4.05 -3.22 12.81
C GLU A 94 -4.55 -2.19 13.83
N ARG A 95 -3.89 -2.11 14.99
CA ARG A 95 -4.23 -1.09 16.01
C ARG A 95 -3.99 0.33 15.54
N TRP A 96 -2.93 0.59 14.77
CA TRP A 96 -2.68 1.91 14.21
C TRP A 96 -3.79 2.33 13.25
N LEU A 97 -4.17 1.45 12.33
CA LEU A 97 -5.26 1.71 11.39
C LEU A 97 -6.63 1.83 12.08
N ALA A 98 -6.83 1.13 13.21
CA ALA A 98 -8.07 1.21 13.97
C ALA A 98 -8.21 2.50 14.81
N HIS A 99 -7.09 3.16 15.14
CA HIS A 99 -7.09 4.28 16.10
C HIS A 99 -6.48 5.58 15.57
N ARG A 100 -5.99 5.59 14.33
CA ARG A 100 -5.38 6.78 13.72
C ARG A 100 -5.96 7.01 12.33
N PRO A 101 -6.06 8.28 11.88
CA PRO A 101 -6.41 8.58 10.50
C PRO A 101 -5.45 7.88 9.54
N PHE A 102 -5.99 7.29 8.46
CA PHE A 102 -5.21 6.57 7.47
C PHE A 102 -4.08 7.43 6.87
N SER A 103 -4.35 8.71 6.59
CA SER A 103 -3.34 9.67 6.12
C SER A 103 -2.13 9.75 7.05
N SER A 104 -2.33 9.88 8.36
CA SER A 104 -1.23 9.91 9.34
C SER A 104 -0.40 8.63 9.33
N VAL A 105 -1.04 7.47 9.17
CA VAL A 105 -0.33 6.18 9.05
C VAL A 105 0.52 6.15 7.78
N LEU A 106 0.02 6.67 6.65
CA LEU A 106 0.79 6.73 5.40
C LEU A 106 1.97 7.71 5.48
N PHE A 107 1.80 8.88 6.10
CA PHE A 107 2.90 9.83 6.30
C PHE A 107 4.00 9.26 7.19
N ASP A 108 3.63 8.67 8.33
CA ASP A 108 4.59 8.05 9.25
C ASP A 108 5.31 6.88 8.59
N LEU A 109 4.56 6.05 7.84
CA LEU A 109 5.13 4.94 7.09
C LEU A 109 6.16 5.46 6.09
N ARG A 110 5.80 6.45 5.27
CA ARG A 110 6.70 7.03 4.27
C ARG A 110 7.99 7.56 4.92
N GLY A 111 7.88 8.37 5.97
CA GLY A 111 9.04 8.91 6.67
C GLY A 111 9.94 7.81 7.29
N THR A 112 9.33 6.76 7.82
CA THR A 112 10.06 5.60 8.35
C THR A 112 10.80 4.85 7.22
N LEU A 113 10.13 4.58 6.10
CA LEU A 113 10.74 3.90 4.95
C LEU A 113 11.90 4.73 4.37
N GLU A 114 11.72 6.05 4.19
CA GLU A 114 12.75 6.94 3.66
C GLU A 114 13.99 7.00 4.57
N THR A 115 13.80 7.10 5.88
CA THR A 115 14.90 7.14 6.87
C THR A 115 15.74 5.86 6.83
N HIS A 116 15.08 4.70 6.75
CA HIS A 116 15.75 3.40 6.78
C HIS A 116 16.40 2.99 5.44
N CYS A 117 15.95 3.52 4.31
CA CYS A 117 16.56 3.24 3.01
C CYS A 117 17.91 3.95 2.81
N ALA A 118 18.21 4.97 3.61
CA ALA A 118 19.47 5.70 3.53
C ALA A 118 20.69 4.91 4.07
N SER A 119 20.48 3.82 4.81
CA SER A 119 21.54 3.10 5.53
C SER A 119 22.23 1.96 4.75
N GLY A 120 21.90 1.76 3.47
CA GLY A 120 22.87 1.29 2.47
C GLY A 120 23.29 -0.18 2.42
N PHE A 121 22.74 -1.11 3.22
CA PHE A 121 23.02 -2.55 3.04
C PHE A 121 21.75 -3.40 3.16
N ALA A 122 21.27 -3.92 2.02
CA ALA A 122 20.13 -4.82 1.98
C ALA A 122 20.58 -6.26 2.29
N ASP A 123 20.20 -6.77 3.47
CA ASP A 123 20.35 -8.20 3.80
C ASP A 123 19.25 -9.00 3.07
N ALA A 124 19.58 -9.53 1.88
CA ALA A 124 18.67 -10.31 1.04
C ALA A 124 18.13 -11.55 1.76
N ASP A 125 18.95 -12.19 2.59
CA ASP A 125 18.53 -13.36 3.35
C ASP A 125 17.56 -12.96 4.48
N ALA A 126 17.79 -11.83 5.15
CA ALA A 126 16.85 -11.30 6.13
C ALA A 126 15.54 -10.85 5.48
N ALA A 127 15.59 -10.30 4.26
CA ALA A 127 14.41 -9.98 3.47
C ALA A 127 13.58 -11.25 3.22
N ALA A 128 14.23 -12.31 2.72
CA ALA A 128 13.59 -13.60 2.46
C ALA A 128 13.00 -14.23 3.72
N ARG A 129 13.74 -14.22 4.84
CA ARG A 129 13.24 -14.69 6.15
C ARG A 129 12.01 -13.91 6.60
N THR A 130 12.01 -12.59 6.42
CA THR A 130 10.89 -11.71 6.81
C THR A 130 9.66 -12.01 5.96
N ILE A 131 9.80 -12.06 4.62
CA ILE A 131 8.72 -12.39 3.70
C ILE A 131 8.12 -13.76 4.07
N ARG A 132 8.97 -14.77 4.27
CA ARG A 132 8.53 -16.13 4.62
C ARG A 132 7.77 -16.17 5.94
N ALA A 133 8.20 -15.39 6.94
CA ALA A 133 7.52 -15.31 8.22
C ALA A 133 6.11 -14.73 8.11
N PHE A 134 5.90 -13.74 7.24
CA PHE A 134 4.58 -13.19 6.96
C PHE A 134 3.68 -14.19 6.20
N GLU A 135 4.25 -15.07 5.37
CA GLU A 135 3.48 -16.18 4.79
C GLU A 135 3.03 -17.20 5.83
N TYR A 136 3.90 -17.60 6.76
CA TYR A 136 3.49 -18.48 7.86
C TYR A 136 2.48 -17.80 8.80
N ALA A 137 2.65 -16.51 9.09
CA ALA A 137 1.69 -15.75 9.89
C ALA A 137 0.28 -15.72 9.24
N ARG A 138 0.21 -15.74 7.90
CA ARG A 138 -1.03 -15.83 7.12
C ARG A 138 -1.84 -17.09 7.42
N LEU A 139 -1.17 -18.20 7.72
CA LEU A 139 -1.83 -19.47 8.01
C LEU A 139 -2.49 -19.45 9.41
N LEU A 140 -1.97 -18.63 10.32
CA LEU A 140 -2.45 -18.51 11.70
C LEU A 140 -3.50 -17.40 11.89
N ARG A 141 -3.67 -16.54 10.89
CA ARG A 141 -4.56 -15.38 10.89
C ARG A 141 -5.18 -15.26 9.51
N SER A 142 -6.50 -15.45 9.42
CA SER A 142 -7.24 -15.28 8.15
C SER A 142 -6.79 -14.03 7.42
N ALA A 143 -6.47 -14.17 6.13
CA ALA A 143 -5.99 -13.08 5.29
C ALA A 143 -7.11 -12.14 4.84
N ALA A 144 -8.38 -12.54 5.00
CA ALA A 144 -9.52 -11.73 4.59
C ALA A 144 -9.53 -10.38 5.33
N ASP A 145 -9.57 -9.30 4.55
CA ASP A 145 -9.66 -7.89 4.97
C ASP A 145 -8.45 -7.38 5.76
N ARG A 146 -7.28 -8.02 5.61
CA ARG A 146 -6.06 -7.70 6.38
C ARG A 146 -4.84 -7.40 5.53
N CYS A 147 -5.01 -7.26 4.22
CA CYS A 147 -3.89 -7.01 3.30
C CYS A 147 -3.13 -5.72 3.63
N LEU A 148 -3.82 -4.67 4.06
CA LEU A 148 -3.22 -3.37 4.34
C LEU A 148 -2.37 -3.39 5.63
N PRO A 149 -2.91 -3.75 6.81
CA PRO A 149 -2.08 -3.89 8.02
C PRO A 149 -0.89 -4.82 7.81
N ARG A 150 -1.08 -5.93 7.09
CA ARG A 150 -0.02 -6.89 6.76
C ARG A 150 1.06 -6.26 5.89
N SER A 151 0.69 -5.56 4.83
CA SER A 151 1.64 -4.92 3.91
C SER A 151 2.43 -3.81 4.58
N ILE A 152 1.78 -2.99 5.42
CA ILE A 152 2.44 -1.97 6.25
C ILE A 152 3.45 -2.62 7.21
N ALA A 153 3.02 -3.65 7.94
CA ALA A 153 3.89 -4.34 8.90
C ALA A 153 5.09 -5.02 8.22
N LEU A 154 4.88 -5.62 7.04
CA LEU A 154 5.96 -6.23 6.25
C LEU A 154 6.96 -5.17 5.78
N ALA A 155 6.47 -4.06 5.21
CA ALA A 155 7.32 -2.97 4.74
C ALA A 155 8.19 -2.38 5.86
N LEU A 156 7.62 -2.18 7.05
CA LEU A 156 8.37 -1.71 8.23
C LEU A 156 9.42 -2.72 8.70
N CYS A 157 9.10 -4.02 8.68
CA CYS A 157 10.06 -5.06 9.07
C CYS A 157 11.21 -5.22 8.06
N LEU A 158 10.94 -4.96 6.77
CA LEU A 158 11.96 -4.92 5.71
C LEU A 158 12.82 -3.67 5.84
N ALA A 159 12.22 -2.50 6.05
CA ALA A 159 12.93 -1.25 6.26
C ALA A 159 13.85 -1.30 7.49
N ALA A 160 13.39 -1.88 8.61
CA ALA A 160 14.23 -2.10 9.80
C ALA A 160 15.48 -2.97 9.53
N ARG A 161 15.55 -3.64 8.37
CA ARG A 161 16.69 -4.47 7.91
C ARG A 161 17.45 -3.83 6.75
N GLY A 162 17.23 -2.55 6.48
CA GLY A 162 17.85 -1.83 5.36
C GLY A 162 17.30 -2.23 3.99
N VAL A 163 16.20 -3.00 3.95
CA VAL A 163 15.58 -3.43 2.70
C VAL A 163 14.52 -2.41 2.31
N ARG A 164 14.76 -1.75 1.18
CA ARG A 164 13.82 -0.80 0.62
C ARG A 164 12.53 -1.50 0.20
N ALA A 165 11.41 -0.96 0.66
CA ALA A 165 10.08 -1.46 0.36
C ALA A 165 9.16 -0.30 -0.04
N HIS A 166 8.20 -0.61 -0.90
CA HIS A 166 7.12 0.29 -1.29
C HIS A 166 5.80 -0.40 -1.01
N VAL A 167 4.85 0.32 -0.40
CA VAL A 167 3.49 -0.18 -0.18
C VAL A 167 2.59 0.37 -1.28
N VAL A 168 1.92 -0.54 -1.99
CA VAL A 168 0.98 -0.20 -3.05
C VAL A 168 -0.43 -0.44 -2.56
N ILE A 169 -1.29 0.56 -2.72
CA ILE A 169 -2.71 0.46 -2.40
C ILE A 169 -3.48 0.19 -3.69
N GLY A 170 -4.10 -0.98 -3.77
CA GLY A 170 -4.95 -1.38 -4.88
C GLY A 170 -6.44 -1.19 -4.56
N VAL A 171 -7.24 -0.98 -5.60
CA VAL A 171 -8.71 -0.93 -5.54
C VAL A 171 -9.31 -1.86 -6.59
N LYS A 172 -10.45 -2.50 -6.27
CA LYS A 172 -11.17 -3.39 -7.19
C LYS A 172 -12.56 -2.81 -7.51
N LEU A 173 -13.01 -2.95 -8.75
CA LEU A 173 -14.33 -2.47 -9.20
C LEU A 173 -15.51 -3.39 -8.82
N ALA A 174 -15.34 -4.72 -8.85
CA ALA A 174 -16.43 -5.67 -8.65
C ALA A 174 -16.07 -6.88 -7.74
N PRO A 175 -16.76 -7.06 -6.58
CA PRO A 175 -17.50 -6.00 -5.89
C PRO A 175 -16.56 -4.83 -5.57
N PHE A 176 -17.09 -3.60 -5.50
CA PHE A 176 -16.28 -2.44 -5.14
C PHE A 176 -15.73 -2.63 -3.74
N GLY A 177 -14.41 -2.74 -3.65
CA GLY A 177 -13.71 -3.03 -2.42
C GLY A 177 -12.34 -2.37 -2.46
N ALA A 178 -12.03 -1.63 -1.41
CA ALA A 178 -10.69 -1.25 -1.07
C ALA A 178 -10.33 -2.00 0.22
N HIS A 179 -9.15 -2.62 0.24
CA HIS A 179 -8.62 -3.41 1.36
C HIS A 179 -9.31 -4.77 1.61
N ALA A 180 -9.21 -5.69 0.64
CA ALA A 180 -9.41 -7.13 0.85
C ALA A 180 -8.10 -7.81 1.25
#